data_AF-A0A2G5UKP0-F1
#
_entry.id   AF-A0A2G5UKP0-F1
#
_cell.length_a   1.000
_cell.length_b   1.000
_cell.length_c   1.000
_cell.angle_alpha   90.00
_cell.angle_beta   90.00
_cell.angle_gamma   90.00
#
_symmetry.space_group_name_H-M   'P 1'
#
loop_
_entity.id
_entity.type
_entity.pdbx_description
1 polymer ?
#
loop_
_entity_poly.entity_id
_entity_poly.type
_entity_poly.pdbx_seq_one_letter_code
_entity_poly.pdbx_strand_id
1 'polypeptide(L)'
;MTSKEYHKEKTVPEMIARLEKRDKTLEWNRFVRIWDAVVEIDNEFDEMDQDRKLENYKIISEYAQQLVNPTTPVPNYETMPYEELIKDYNRVKYLDEIVELLYGTEPASSAKNTVKFDWTPFQNMGNRVKTAVIGIFESMKKRIGKKNNFQS
;
A
#
# COMPACT_ATOMS: atom_id res chain seq x y z
N MET A 1 -17.67 31.93 4.73
CA MET A 1 -16.49 31.54 3.91
C MET A 1 -16.95 31.41 2.47
N THR A 2 -16.52 32.31 1.60
CA THR A 2 -16.79 32.26 0.15
C THR A 2 -15.90 31.20 -0.49
N SER A 3 -16.51 30.17 -1.07
CA SER A 3 -15.84 29.18 -1.92
C SER A 3 -15.19 29.91 -3.09
N LYS A 4 -13.86 30.01 -3.12
CA LYS A 4 -13.14 30.46 -4.30
C LYS A 4 -13.37 29.43 -5.40
N GLU A 5 -14.06 29.80 -6.48
CA GLU A 5 -14.18 28.97 -7.67
C GLU A 5 -12.84 28.93 -8.39
N TYR A 6 -12.10 27.82 -8.28
CA TYR A 6 -10.75 27.69 -8.80
C TYR A 6 -10.64 27.11 -10.23
N HIS A 7 -11.78 26.83 -10.88
CA HIS A 7 -11.83 26.12 -12.16
C HIS A 7 -11.67 27.03 -13.39
N LYS A 8 -11.62 28.37 -13.23
CA LYS A 8 -11.63 29.32 -14.35
C LYS A 8 -10.39 29.33 -15.25
N GLU A 9 -9.32 28.62 -14.91
CA GLU A 9 -8.02 28.72 -15.60
C GLU A 9 -7.48 27.39 -16.15
N LYS A 10 -8.19 26.27 -15.98
CA LYS A 10 -7.72 24.94 -16.38
C LYS A 10 -8.74 24.16 -17.21
N THR A 11 -8.25 23.45 -18.20
CA THR A 11 -9.05 22.58 -19.08
C THR A 11 -9.41 21.26 -18.36
N VAL A 12 -10.47 20.59 -18.81
CA VAL A 12 -10.87 19.26 -18.27
C VAL A 12 -9.70 18.25 -18.27
N PRO A 13 -8.92 18.10 -19.35
CA PRO A 13 -7.76 17.21 -19.35
C PRO A 13 -6.70 17.57 -18.29
N GLU A 14 -6.47 18.86 -18.02
CA GLU A 14 -5.52 19.28 -16.99
C GLU A 14 -6.01 18.98 -15.57
N MET A 15 -7.32 19.09 -15.33
CA MET A 15 -7.92 18.72 -14.04
C MET A 15 -7.77 17.22 -13.80
N ILE A 16 -8.10 16.40 -14.80
CA ILE A 16 -7.93 14.94 -14.78
C ILE A 16 -6.45 14.58 -14.50
N ALA A 17 -5.52 15.14 -15.27
CA ALA A 17 -4.09 14.83 -15.13
C ALA A 17 -3.55 15.16 -13.72
N ARG A 18 -4.03 16.25 -13.09
CA ARG A 18 -3.64 16.60 -11.72
C ARG A 18 -4.18 15.60 -10.70
N LEU A 19 -5.46 15.22 -10.83
CA LEU A 19 -6.09 14.26 -9.93
C LEU A 19 -5.41 12.89 -10.02
N GLU A 20 -5.18 12.37 -11.24
CA GLU A 20 -4.46 11.12 -11.45
C GLU A 20 -3.03 11.15 -10.90
N LYS A 21 -2.31 12.27 -11.08
CA LYS A 21 -0.96 12.42 -10.54
C LYS A 21 -0.95 12.32 -9.02
N ARG A 22 -1.93 12.94 -8.36
CA ARG A 22 -2.05 12.88 -6.90
C ARG A 22 -2.38 11.47 -6.42
N ASP A 23 -3.31 10.78 -7.07
CA ASP A 23 -3.67 9.41 -6.72
C ASP A 23 -2.48 8.46 -6.86
N LYS A 24 -1.75 8.53 -7.98
CA LYS A 24 -0.49 7.78 -8.18
C LYS A 24 0.54 8.08 -7.09
N THR A 25 0.65 9.33 -6.65
CA THR A 25 1.56 9.73 -5.57
C THR A 25 1.14 9.12 -4.23
N LEU A 26 -0.17 9.08 -3.94
CA LEU A 26 -0.70 8.47 -2.73
C LEU A 26 -0.49 6.94 -2.73
N GLU A 27 -0.73 6.27 -3.86
CA GLU A 27 -0.44 4.85 -4.03
C GLU A 27 1.04 4.54 -3.83
N TRP A 28 1.93 5.34 -4.43
CA TRP A 28 3.36 5.20 -4.22
C TRP A 28 3.76 5.35 -2.76
N ASN A 29 3.25 6.37 -2.08
CA ASN A 29 3.53 6.58 -0.65
C ASN A 29 3.01 5.44 0.22
N ARG A 30 1.87 4.82 -0.13
CA ARG A 30 1.38 3.61 0.53
C ARG A 30 2.35 2.45 0.30
N PHE A 31 2.77 2.22 -0.94
CA PHE A 31 3.76 1.17 -1.25
C PHE A 31 5.05 1.33 -0.44
N VAL A 32 5.62 2.54 -0.39
CA VAL A 32 6.85 2.83 0.36
C VAL A 32 6.69 2.53 1.86
N ARG A 33 5.56 2.90 2.48
CA ARG A 33 5.31 2.59 3.90
C ARG A 33 5.26 1.08 4.17
N ILE A 34 4.69 0.33 3.25
CA ILE A 34 4.59 -1.13 3.35
C ILE A 34 5.96 -1.76 3.20
N TRP A 35 6.75 -1.23 2.24
CA TRP A 35 8.13 -1.61 2.06
C TRP A 35 8.94 -1.44 3.35
N ASP A 36 8.90 -0.24 3.94
CA ASP A 36 9.65 0.08 5.15
C ASP A 36 9.26 -0.84 6.31
N ALA A 37 7.95 -1.09 6.49
CA ALA A 37 7.46 -2.03 7.50
C ALA A 37 7.99 -3.45 7.30
N VAL A 38 8.03 -3.95 6.05
CA VAL A 38 8.56 -5.28 5.74
C VAL A 38 10.06 -5.37 6.01
N VAL A 39 10.82 -4.34 5.68
CA VAL A 39 12.26 -4.27 5.97
C VAL A 39 12.51 -4.30 7.49
N GLU A 40 11.80 -3.48 8.25
CA GLU A 40 11.92 -3.42 9.71
C GLU A 40 11.60 -4.78 10.35
N ILE A 41 10.51 -5.41 9.91
CA ILE A 41 10.07 -6.72 10.40
C ILE A 41 11.05 -7.84 10.03
N ASP A 42 11.67 -7.80 8.84
CA ASP A 42 12.66 -8.80 8.44
C ASP A 42 13.95 -8.69 9.25
N ASN A 43 14.40 -7.45 9.50
CA ASN A 43 15.62 -7.17 10.26
C ASN A 43 15.52 -7.65 11.71
N GLU A 44 14.38 -7.47 12.36
CA GLU A 44 14.16 -7.87 13.75
C GLU A 44 13.62 -9.30 13.90
N PHE A 45 13.43 -10.03 12.78
CA PHE A 45 12.64 -11.25 12.77
C PHE A 45 13.10 -12.28 13.80
N ASP A 46 14.40 -12.58 13.86
CA ASP A 46 14.89 -13.65 14.73
C ASP A 46 14.79 -13.29 16.22
N GLU A 47 14.79 -12.00 16.55
CA GLU A 47 14.76 -11.47 17.92
C GLU A 47 13.34 -11.34 18.48
N MET A 48 12.32 -11.29 17.62
CA MET A 48 10.92 -11.17 18.02
C MET A 48 10.36 -12.46 18.63
N ASP A 49 9.52 -12.32 19.65
CA ASP A 49 8.67 -13.41 20.15
C ASP A 49 7.59 -13.80 19.11
N GLN A 50 6.94 -14.94 19.35
CA GLN A 50 5.96 -15.50 18.41
C GLN A 50 4.70 -14.64 18.26
N ASP A 51 4.25 -13.96 19.32
CA ASP A 51 3.04 -13.15 19.28
C ASP A 51 3.30 -11.87 18.46
N ARG A 52 4.45 -11.22 18.70
CA ARG A 52 4.90 -10.06 17.92
C ARG A 52 5.12 -10.42 16.44
N LYS A 53 5.71 -11.59 16.15
CA LYS A 53 5.81 -12.13 14.78
C LYS A 53 4.43 -12.23 14.11
N LEU A 54 3.46 -12.82 14.80
CA LEU A 54 2.12 -13.03 14.27
C LEU A 54 1.39 -11.70 14.01
N GLU A 55 1.49 -10.74 14.94
CA GLU A 55 0.92 -9.40 14.77
C GLU A 55 1.52 -8.69 13.55
N ASN A 56 2.84 -8.72 13.40
CA ASN A 56 3.53 -8.12 12.27
C ASN A 56 3.14 -8.76 10.92
N TYR A 57 2.98 -10.08 10.87
CA TYR A 57 2.46 -10.74 9.66
C TYR A 57 1.02 -10.33 9.34
N LYS A 58 0.15 -10.11 10.35
CA LYS A 58 -1.21 -9.60 10.12
C LYS A 58 -1.18 -8.20 9.53
N ILE A 59 -0.38 -7.30 10.10
CA ILE A 59 -0.21 -5.93 9.61
C ILE A 59 0.25 -5.93 8.14
N ILE A 60 1.28 -6.71 7.82
CA ILE A 60 1.76 -6.83 6.43
C ILE A 60 0.69 -7.41 5.50
N SER A 61 -0.07 -8.41 5.97
CA SER A 61 -1.17 -8.99 5.20
C SER A 61 -2.27 -7.95 4.92
N GLU A 62 -2.66 -7.16 5.91
CA GLU A 62 -3.67 -6.10 5.77
C GLU A 62 -3.21 -5.04 4.76
N TYR A 63 -1.95 -4.62 4.85
CA TYR A 63 -1.35 -3.70 3.91
C TYR A 63 -1.26 -4.25 2.48
N ALA A 64 -0.84 -5.51 2.32
CA ALA A 64 -0.81 -6.16 1.01
C ALA A 64 -2.21 -6.27 0.40
N GLN A 65 -3.23 -6.57 1.23
CA GLN A 65 -4.62 -6.58 0.78
C GLN A 65 -5.10 -5.21 0.32
N GLN A 66 -4.71 -4.12 1.01
CA GLN A 66 -5.04 -2.76 0.60
C GLN A 66 -4.38 -2.34 -0.72
N LEU A 67 -3.20 -2.89 -1.05
CA LEU A 67 -2.56 -2.64 -2.35
C LEU A 67 -3.26 -3.37 -3.49
N VAL A 68 -3.64 -4.63 -3.29
CA VAL A 68 -4.26 -5.46 -4.33
C VAL A 68 -5.76 -5.14 -4.48
N ASN A 69 -6.42 -4.80 -3.38
CA ASN A 69 -7.84 -4.46 -3.30
C ASN A 69 -8.00 -3.12 -2.58
N PRO A 70 -7.71 -1.98 -3.25
CA PRO A 70 -7.89 -0.68 -2.63
C PRO A 70 -9.36 -0.48 -2.21
N THR A 71 -9.56 -0.10 -0.95
CA THR A 71 -10.90 0.11 -0.35
C THR A 71 -11.72 1.17 -1.08
N THR A 72 -11.06 2.06 -1.81
CA THR A 72 -11.69 3.02 -2.71
C THR A 72 -11.14 2.78 -4.11
N PRO A 73 -11.98 2.39 -5.08
CA PRO A 73 -11.57 2.35 -6.48
C PRO A 73 -11.04 3.71 -6.87
N VAL A 74 -9.91 3.73 -7.59
CA VAL A 74 -9.42 4.96 -8.21
C VAL A 74 -10.53 5.48 -9.13
N PRO A 75 -11.01 6.72 -8.95
CA PRO A 75 -12.09 7.23 -9.78
C PRO A 75 -11.69 7.27 -11.25
N ASN A 76 -12.59 6.88 -12.15
CA ASN A 76 -12.40 7.17 -13.57
C ASN A 76 -12.82 8.60 -13.85
N TYR A 77 -11.85 9.52 -13.79
CA TYR A 77 -12.06 10.95 -13.99
C TYR A 77 -12.52 11.32 -15.40
N GLU A 78 -12.28 10.48 -16.41
CA GLU A 78 -12.75 10.72 -17.78
C GLU A 78 -14.28 10.58 -17.88
N THR A 79 -14.86 9.68 -17.08
CA THR A 79 -16.31 9.40 -17.06
C THR A 79 -17.05 10.09 -15.92
N MET A 80 -16.33 10.82 -15.07
CA MET A 80 -16.90 11.51 -13.91
C MET A 80 -17.77 12.69 -14.35
N PRO A 81 -18.96 12.91 -13.73
CA PRO A 81 -19.75 14.12 -13.97
C PRO A 81 -18.93 15.39 -13.74
N TYR A 82 -19.12 16.40 -14.59
CA TYR A 82 -18.29 17.61 -14.58
C TYR A 82 -18.32 18.36 -13.24
N GLU A 83 -19.48 18.42 -12.58
CA GLU A 83 -19.66 19.05 -11.28
C GLU A 83 -18.88 18.32 -10.18
N GLU A 84 -18.83 16.99 -10.24
CA GLU A 84 -18.05 16.16 -9.32
C GLU A 84 -16.55 16.32 -9.58
N LEU A 85 -16.14 16.36 -10.85
CA LEU A 85 -14.75 16.61 -11.25
C LEU A 85 -14.24 17.95 -10.72
N ILE A 86 -15.01 19.02 -10.85
CA ILE A 86 -14.66 20.34 -10.30
C ILE A 86 -14.54 20.28 -8.78
N LYS A 87 -15.49 19.62 -8.10
CA LYS A 87 -15.49 19.51 -6.64
C LYS A 87 -14.23 18.81 -6.15
N ASP A 88 -13.87 17.71 -6.77
CA ASP A 88 -12.67 16.93 -6.42
C ASP A 88 -11.38 17.68 -6.76
N TYR A 89 -11.33 18.33 -7.92
CA TYR A 89 -10.21 19.20 -8.29
C TYR A 89 -10.00 20.34 -7.27
N ASN A 90 -11.06 21.05 -6.89
CA ASN A 90 -10.97 22.14 -5.93
C ASN A 90 -10.53 21.65 -4.54
N ARG A 91 -11.06 20.50 -4.10
CA ARG A 91 -10.64 19.85 -2.85
C ARG A 91 -9.15 19.53 -2.86
N VAL A 92 -8.66 18.91 -3.93
CA VAL A 92 -7.25 18.55 -4.09
C VAL A 92 -6.38 19.80 -4.09
N LYS A 93 -6.74 20.80 -4.88
CA LYS A 93 -6.00 22.08 -4.93
C LYS A 93 -5.91 22.75 -3.56
N TYR A 94 -7.02 22.82 -2.82
CA TYR A 94 -7.04 23.40 -1.48
C TYR A 94 -6.12 22.65 -0.51
N LEU A 95 -6.12 21.31 -0.56
CA LEU A 95 -5.23 20.50 0.28
C LEU A 95 -3.75 20.69 -0.11
N ASP A 96 -3.44 20.80 -1.40
CA ASP A 96 -2.07 21.10 -1.86
C ASP A 96 -1.61 22.47 -1.33
N GLU A 97 -2.46 23.49 -1.41
CA GLU A 97 -2.18 24.84 -0.89
C GLU A 97 -1.96 24.84 0.64
N ILE A 98 -2.73 24.06 1.40
CA ILE A 98 -2.50 23.89 2.85
C ILE A 98 -1.12 23.27 3.11
N VAL A 99 -0.77 22.22 2.37
CA VAL A 99 0.51 21.53 2.54
C VAL A 99 1.67 22.49 2.22
N GLU A 100 1.57 23.25 1.12
CA GLU A 100 2.57 24.27 0.77
C GLU A 100 2.70 25.35 1.84
N LEU A 101 1.58 25.81 2.41
CA LEU A 101 1.57 26.82 3.47
C LEU A 101 2.21 26.31 4.77
N LEU A 102 1.93 25.07 5.18
CA LEU A 102 2.39 24.50 6.44
C LEU A 102 3.84 24.03 6.38
N TYR A 103 4.29 23.53 5.23
CA TYR A 103 5.57 22.85 5.11
C TYR A 103 6.59 23.58 4.22
N GLY A 104 6.21 24.70 3.57
CA GLY A 104 7.12 25.59 2.86
C GLY A 104 7.85 24.91 1.70
N THR A 105 7.26 24.93 0.51
CA THR A 105 7.84 24.49 -0.78
C THR A 105 9.03 23.53 -0.70
N GLU A 106 8.74 22.24 -0.59
CA GLU A 106 9.28 21.33 -1.58
C GLU A 106 8.07 20.62 -2.20
N PRO A 107 7.64 20.97 -3.42
CA PRO A 107 6.91 19.97 -4.19
C PRO A 107 7.86 18.79 -4.22
N ALA A 108 7.53 17.71 -3.50
CA ALA A 108 8.30 16.48 -3.48
C ALA A 108 8.68 16.24 -4.92
N SER A 109 9.95 16.56 -5.24
CA SER A 109 10.34 16.57 -6.62
C SER A 109 10.03 15.16 -7.06
N SER A 110 9.28 15.02 -8.15
CA SER A 110 9.24 13.76 -8.85
C SER A 110 10.62 13.58 -9.47
N ALA A 111 11.68 13.56 -8.64
CA ALA A 111 12.87 12.83 -8.91
C ALA A 111 12.36 11.49 -9.40
N LYS A 112 12.75 11.14 -10.61
CA LYS A 112 12.73 9.77 -11.09
C LYS A 112 13.64 9.00 -10.14
N ASN A 113 13.14 8.76 -8.95
CA ASN A 113 13.74 7.92 -7.95
C ASN A 113 13.52 6.53 -8.51
N THR A 114 14.43 6.11 -9.37
CA THR A 114 14.70 4.69 -9.61
C THR A 114 15.27 4.12 -8.32
N VAL A 115 14.49 4.17 -7.25
CA VAL A 115 14.75 3.49 -6.00
C VAL A 115 14.67 2.02 -6.37
N LYS A 116 15.83 1.38 -6.42
CA LYS A 116 15.91 -0.06 -6.52
C LYS A 116 15.55 -0.61 -5.15
N PHE A 117 14.35 -1.16 -5.05
CA PHE A 117 13.93 -1.90 -3.87
C PHE A 117 14.64 -3.26 -3.84
N ASP A 118 15.35 -3.53 -2.75
CA ASP A 118 15.95 -4.84 -2.49
C ASP A 118 14.87 -5.83 -2.02
N TRP A 119 14.36 -6.66 -2.93
CA TRP A 119 13.25 -7.59 -2.66
C TRP A 119 13.57 -8.74 -1.70
N THR A 120 14.81 -8.84 -1.21
CA THR A 120 15.25 -9.90 -0.30
C THR A 120 14.35 -10.06 0.94
N PRO A 121 13.91 -9.00 1.64
CA PRO A 121 13.03 -9.13 2.80
C PRO A 121 11.68 -9.79 2.49
N PHE A 122 11.05 -9.42 1.38
CA PHE A 122 9.82 -10.06 0.92
C PHE A 122 10.03 -11.54 0.59
N GLN A 123 11.16 -11.87 -0.05
CA GLN A 123 11.51 -13.27 -0.37
C GLN A 123 11.75 -14.09 0.91
N ASN A 124 12.46 -13.54 1.89
CA ASN A 124 12.73 -14.17 3.18
C ASN A 124 11.42 -14.49 3.92
N MET A 125 10.53 -13.51 4.03
CA MET A 125 9.20 -13.70 4.61
C MET A 125 8.40 -14.78 3.89
N GLY A 126 8.35 -14.73 2.55
CA GLY A 126 7.66 -15.75 1.75
C GLY A 126 8.20 -17.16 1.97
N ASN A 127 9.53 -17.30 2.05
CA ASN A 127 10.20 -18.57 2.33
C ASN A 127 9.91 -19.09 3.74
N ARG A 128 9.85 -18.21 4.75
CA ARG A 128 9.48 -18.57 6.13
C ARG A 128 8.04 -19.11 6.19
N VAL A 129 7.09 -18.41 5.58
CA VAL A 129 5.68 -18.86 5.50
C VAL A 129 5.57 -20.21 4.78
N LYS A 130 6.21 -20.34 3.62
CA LYS A 130 6.24 -21.60 2.85
C LYS A 130 6.79 -22.75 3.68
N THR A 131 7.90 -22.54 4.38
CA THR A 131 8.53 -23.55 5.23
C THR A 131 7.61 -23.96 6.39
N ALA A 132 6.96 -23.00 7.05
CA ALA A 132 6.02 -23.27 8.13
C ALA A 132 4.83 -24.12 7.65
N VAL A 133 4.22 -23.76 6.52
CA VAL A 133 3.09 -24.49 5.93
C VAL A 133 3.49 -25.92 5.54
N ILE A 134 4.63 -26.09 4.87
CA ILE A 134 5.15 -27.42 4.50
C ILE A 134 5.41 -28.26 5.76
N GLY A 135 6.03 -27.68 6.79
CA GLY A 135 6.29 -28.37 8.06
C GLY A 135 5.02 -28.86 8.75
N ILE A 136 3.95 -28.05 8.76
CA ILE A 136 2.64 -28.43 9.27
C ILE A 136 2.07 -29.58 8.44
N PHE A 137 2.08 -29.47 7.11
CA PHE A 137 1.53 -30.48 6.22
C PHE A 137 2.23 -31.84 6.34
N GLU A 138 3.56 -31.85 6.38
CA GLU A 138 4.35 -33.07 6.59
C GLU A 138 4.12 -33.67 7.99
N SER A 139 3.94 -32.84 9.01
CA SER A 139 3.57 -33.29 10.36
C SER A 139 2.18 -33.94 10.39
N MET A 140 1.22 -33.37 9.66
CA MET A 140 -0.14 -33.93 9.52
C MET A 140 -0.11 -35.29 8.78
N LYS A 141 0.60 -35.39 7.66
CA LYS A 141 0.78 -36.66 6.93
C LYS A 141 1.34 -37.76 7.84
N LYS A 142 2.38 -37.46 8.61
CA LYS A 142 2.97 -38.41 9.56
C LYS A 142 1.97 -38.87 10.62
N ARG A 143 1.13 -37.96 11.15
CA ARG A 143 0.09 -38.31 12.14
C ARG A 143 -1.00 -39.20 11.54
N ILE A 144 -1.45 -38.92 10.32
CA ILE A 144 -2.45 -39.73 9.60
C ILE A 144 -1.89 -41.13 9.28
N GLY A 145 -0.68 -41.19 8.73
CA GLY A 145 -0.01 -42.46 8.44
C GLY A 145 0.23 -43.33 9.69
N LYS A 146 0.52 -42.72 10.84
CA LYS A 146 0.59 -43.44 12.12
C LYS A 146 -0.78 -44.00 12.54
N LYS A 147 -1.88 -43.25 12.43
CA LYS A 147 -3.22 -43.75 12.79
C LYS A 147 -3.65 -44.95 11.94
N ASN A 148 -3.30 -44.97 10.66
CA ASN A 148 -3.67 -46.08 9.76
C ASN A 148 -2.89 -47.37 10.05
N ASN A 149 -1.69 -47.29 10.65
CA ASN A 149 -0.88 -48.46 11.02
C ASN A 149 -1.23 -49.06 12.40
N PHE A 150 -2.13 -48.43 13.18
CA PHE A 150 -2.64 -48.97 14.45
C PHE A 150 -3.99 -49.70 14.29
N GLN A 151 -4.54 -49.76 13.07
CA GLN A 151 -5.80 -50.45 12.75
C GLN A 151 -5.60 -51.74 11.93
N SER A 152 -4.37 -52.23 11.78
CA SER A 152 -4.07 -53.53 11.15
C SER A 152 -3.67 -54.59 12.17
#